data_AF-A0A166JIM0-F1
#
_entry.id   AF-A0A166JIM0-F1
#
_cell.length_a   1.000
_cell.length_b   1.000
_cell.length_c   1.000
_cell.angle_alpha   90.00
_cell.angle_beta   90.00
_cell.angle_gamma   90.00
#
_symmetry.space_group_name_H-M   'P 1'
#
loop_
_entity.id
_entity.type
_entity.pdbx_description
1 polymer ?
#
loop_
_entity_poly.entity_id
_entity_poly.type
_entity_poly.pdbx_seq_one_letter_code
_entity_poly.pdbx_strand_id
1 'polypeptide(L)'
;MTTPSAPIPNSNTASSSPTISTSSVFNFEDADVTLRSSNGVDFHVHRWPLSKASPFFAALFSLPQAYSTTVGQRITCDMSEDSQTTELLLAFCYPRSLCEEPLLDDITDVERALTLAKKFDLNFVIRPAERALERIAATTPDLVYAMAWRYELSRIVRLAALASLEHPFLPHATTSSFAGVPAEALVQLWGYRMTRVAEAIKPLKDVGLPITWIRQTDIVIGPRLSPEGNTCSCAHVTLSFKDKPEGVSIKGWWWAFVCELVDQLDTFPRDTITLNTRGVLRRAMSIAGDCCVCRDSMAVDALNLTANLLQKEAYRRIKEIPYETPF
;
A
#
# COMPACT_ATOMS: atom_id res chain seq x y z
N MET A 1 10.99 80.83 -36.76
CA MET A 1 11.51 79.46 -36.55
C MET A 1 10.72 78.85 -35.40
N THR A 2 9.45 78.50 -35.60
CA THR A 2 8.93 77.15 -35.95
C THR A 2 9.49 76.02 -35.10
N THR A 3 8.77 75.66 -34.03
CA THR A 3 8.71 74.30 -33.47
C THR A 3 7.25 73.96 -33.17
N PRO A 4 6.71 72.82 -33.66
CA PRO A 4 5.30 72.46 -33.55
C PRO A 4 5.00 71.60 -32.32
N SER A 5 3.80 71.77 -31.77
CA SER A 5 3.21 70.91 -30.73
C SER A 5 3.07 69.46 -31.21
N ALA A 6 3.51 68.52 -30.38
CA ALA A 6 3.32 67.08 -30.59
C ALA A 6 1.88 66.66 -30.23
N PRO A 7 1.30 65.67 -30.94
CA PRO A 7 -0.02 65.12 -30.61
C PRO A 7 0.08 64.02 -29.54
N ILE A 8 -0.92 63.99 -28.67
CA ILE A 8 -1.14 62.96 -27.65
C ILE A 8 -1.57 61.67 -28.36
N PRO A 9 -0.95 60.50 -28.09
CA PRO A 9 -1.44 59.24 -28.62
C PRO A 9 -2.60 58.72 -27.78
N ASN A 10 -3.74 58.49 -28.44
CA ASN A 10 -4.89 57.79 -27.89
C ASN A 10 -4.50 56.37 -27.44
N SER A 11 -4.62 56.12 -26.14
CA SER A 11 -4.60 54.79 -25.55
C SER A 11 -5.90 54.06 -25.88
N ASN A 12 -5.95 53.39 -27.03
CA ASN A 12 -6.91 52.31 -27.28
C ASN A 12 -6.36 51.04 -26.62
N THR A 13 -6.65 50.88 -25.33
CA THR A 13 -6.59 49.58 -24.66
C THR A 13 -7.69 48.70 -25.25
N ALA A 14 -7.34 47.93 -26.28
CA ALA A 14 -8.13 46.80 -26.71
C ALA A 14 -8.18 45.79 -25.54
N SER A 15 -9.31 45.75 -24.86
CA SER A 15 -9.63 44.71 -23.88
C SER A 15 -9.70 43.39 -24.64
N SER A 16 -8.62 42.62 -24.60
CA SER A 16 -8.59 41.26 -25.11
C SER A 16 -9.47 40.40 -24.20
N SER A 17 -10.66 40.06 -24.66
CA SER A 17 -11.50 39.03 -24.03
C SER A 17 -10.64 37.78 -23.77
N PRO A 18 -10.67 37.18 -22.56
CA PRO A 18 -9.92 35.98 -22.30
C PRO A 18 -10.35 34.90 -23.31
N THR A 19 -9.40 34.36 -24.07
CA THR A 19 -9.65 33.29 -25.01
C THR A 19 -9.99 32.04 -24.20
N ILE A 20 -11.27 31.70 -24.10
CA ILE A 20 -11.73 30.50 -23.40
C ILE A 20 -11.21 29.30 -24.20
N SER A 21 -10.39 28.46 -23.55
CA SER A 21 -9.88 27.22 -24.14
C SER A 21 -10.95 26.14 -23.99
N THR A 22 -11.12 25.28 -24.99
CA THR A 22 -12.03 24.12 -24.92
C THR A 22 -11.22 22.81 -24.86
N SER A 23 -11.80 21.77 -24.24
CA SER A 23 -11.21 20.42 -24.24
C SER A 23 -11.12 19.87 -25.68
N SER A 24 -10.06 19.15 -26.02
CA SER A 24 -9.95 18.47 -27.31
C SER A 24 -10.71 17.14 -27.37
N VAL A 25 -10.98 16.53 -26.20
CA VAL A 25 -11.64 15.21 -26.08
C VAL A 25 -13.13 15.38 -25.80
N PHE A 26 -13.49 16.30 -24.90
CA PHE A 26 -14.85 16.52 -24.42
C PHE A 26 -15.40 17.85 -24.94
N ASN A 27 -15.63 17.90 -26.25
CA ASN A 27 -16.14 19.08 -26.94
C ASN A 27 -17.17 18.68 -28.01
N PHE A 28 -18.38 18.34 -27.57
CA PHE A 28 -19.45 17.88 -28.45
C PHE A 28 -20.29 19.04 -28.98
N GLU A 29 -20.64 18.98 -30.27
CA GLU A 29 -21.53 19.96 -30.90
C GLU A 29 -22.95 19.89 -30.31
N ASP A 30 -23.43 18.68 -30.03
CA ASP A 30 -24.75 18.37 -29.47
C ASP A 30 -24.82 18.44 -27.93
N ALA A 31 -23.78 18.92 -27.27
CA ALA A 31 -23.74 19.04 -25.82
C ALA A 31 -24.86 19.95 -25.26
N ASP A 32 -25.43 19.55 -24.12
CA ASP A 32 -26.54 20.22 -23.42
C ASP A 32 -26.10 20.88 -22.08
N VAL A 33 -24.81 20.76 -21.73
CA VAL A 33 -24.18 21.43 -20.59
C VAL A 33 -22.70 21.75 -20.86
N THR A 34 -22.23 22.89 -20.35
CA THR A 34 -20.81 23.24 -20.28
C THR A 34 -20.35 23.10 -18.85
N LEU A 35 -19.34 22.27 -18.58
CA LEU A 35 -18.60 22.34 -17.33
C LEU A 35 -17.39 23.25 -17.56
N ARG A 36 -17.24 24.32 -16.78
CA ARG A 36 -16.10 25.22 -16.86
C ARG A 36 -15.15 24.94 -15.70
N SER A 37 -13.92 24.52 -15.98
CA SER A 37 -12.93 24.30 -14.93
C SER A 37 -12.49 25.60 -14.27
N SER A 38 -11.90 25.51 -13.08
CA SER A 38 -11.41 26.67 -12.33
C SER A 38 -10.28 27.43 -13.03
N ASN A 39 -9.54 26.77 -13.92
CA ASN A 39 -8.53 27.38 -14.79
C ASN A 39 -9.07 27.81 -16.17
N GLY A 40 -10.41 27.87 -16.34
CA GLY A 40 -11.05 28.50 -17.50
C GLY A 40 -11.13 27.66 -18.77
N VAL A 41 -11.06 26.33 -18.64
CA VAL A 41 -11.27 25.40 -19.77
C VAL A 41 -12.72 24.95 -19.81
N ASP A 42 -13.36 25.10 -20.96
CA ASP A 42 -14.75 24.68 -21.18
C ASP A 42 -14.80 23.23 -21.72
N PHE A 43 -15.63 22.42 -21.08
CA PHE A 43 -15.96 21.06 -21.47
C PHE A 43 -17.42 21.04 -21.92
N HIS A 44 -17.64 20.85 -23.22
CA HIS A 44 -18.99 20.79 -23.79
C HIS A 44 -19.45 19.34 -23.80
N VAL A 45 -20.34 18.99 -22.86
CA VAL A 45 -20.68 17.61 -22.50
C VAL A 45 -22.19 17.40 -22.36
N HIS A 46 -22.58 16.16 -22.09
CA HIS A 46 -23.95 15.70 -21.99
C HIS A 46 -24.34 15.48 -20.52
N ARG A 47 -25.52 15.93 -20.12
CA ARG A 47 -26.07 15.67 -18.78
C ARG A 47 -26.35 14.19 -18.56
N TRP A 48 -26.81 13.48 -19.59
CA TRP A 48 -27.21 12.08 -19.48
C TRP A 48 -26.13 11.15 -18.87
N PRO A 49 -24.89 11.08 -19.41
CA PRO A 49 -23.86 10.20 -18.83
C PRO A 49 -23.49 10.64 -17.42
N LEU A 50 -23.39 11.94 -17.16
CA LEU A 50 -23.09 12.49 -15.83
C LEU A 50 -24.17 12.10 -14.81
N SER A 51 -25.45 12.29 -15.12
CA SER A 51 -26.58 11.88 -14.27
C SER A 51 -26.66 10.38 -14.04
N LYS A 52 -26.21 9.56 -15.00
CA LYS A 52 -26.21 8.10 -14.85
C LYS A 52 -25.05 7.59 -14.02
N ALA A 53 -23.90 8.26 -14.09
CA ALA A 53 -22.73 7.92 -13.30
C ALA A 53 -22.83 8.46 -11.86
N SER A 54 -23.44 9.61 -11.65
CA SER A 54 -23.39 10.37 -10.40
C SER A 54 -24.77 10.82 -9.92
N PRO A 55 -25.21 10.38 -8.73
CA PRO A 55 -26.40 10.91 -8.07
C PRO A 55 -26.34 12.43 -7.82
N PHE A 56 -25.13 12.95 -7.55
CA PHE A 56 -24.92 14.40 -7.41
C PHE A 56 -25.32 15.15 -8.69
N PHE A 57 -24.84 14.71 -9.86
CA PHE A 57 -25.19 15.35 -11.12
C PHE A 57 -26.67 15.16 -11.48
N ALA A 58 -27.24 13.98 -11.19
CA ALA A 58 -28.67 13.75 -11.38
C ALA A 58 -29.52 14.74 -10.57
N ALA A 59 -29.15 14.98 -9.30
CA ALA A 59 -29.80 15.97 -8.46
C ALA A 59 -29.58 17.39 -8.99
N LEU A 60 -28.34 17.77 -9.30
CA LEU A 60 -27.97 19.09 -9.80
C LEU A 60 -28.77 19.47 -11.06
N PHE A 61 -28.91 18.54 -12.00
CA PHE A 61 -29.63 18.77 -13.25
C PHE A 61 -31.15 18.69 -13.11
N SER A 62 -31.67 18.18 -12.00
CA SER A 62 -33.11 18.18 -11.70
C SER A 62 -33.61 19.52 -11.13
N LEU A 63 -32.69 20.38 -10.64
CA LEU A 63 -33.06 21.65 -10.01
C LEU A 63 -33.62 22.63 -11.05
N PRO A 64 -34.68 23.40 -10.72
CA PRO A 64 -35.16 24.48 -11.58
C PRO A 64 -34.05 25.51 -11.75
N GLN A 65 -33.44 25.59 -12.92
CA GLN A 65 -32.40 26.58 -13.16
C GLN A 65 -33.02 27.93 -13.48
N ALA A 66 -32.64 28.96 -12.72
CA ALA A 66 -33.19 30.31 -12.80
C ALA A 66 -32.85 31.07 -14.11
N TYR A 67 -32.17 30.43 -15.07
CA TYR A 67 -31.50 31.11 -16.19
C TYR A 67 -31.88 30.61 -17.58
N SER A 68 -32.90 29.76 -17.72
CA SER A 68 -33.36 29.28 -19.04
C SER A 68 -34.50 30.14 -19.59
N THR A 69 -34.24 31.42 -19.87
CA THR A 69 -35.21 32.30 -20.56
C THR A 69 -34.90 32.49 -22.05
N THR A 70 -33.76 31.99 -22.54
CA THR A 70 -33.35 32.09 -23.95
C THR A 70 -33.19 30.70 -24.57
N VAL A 71 -34.04 30.39 -25.55
CA VAL A 71 -33.97 29.16 -26.35
C VAL A 71 -32.59 29.06 -27.01
N GLY A 72 -31.86 27.98 -26.73
CA GLY A 72 -30.56 27.69 -27.34
C GLY A 72 -29.33 28.01 -26.50
N GLN A 73 -29.48 28.54 -25.27
CA GLN A 73 -28.33 28.84 -24.41
C GLN A 73 -27.97 27.64 -23.51
N ARG A 74 -26.79 27.06 -23.74
CA ARG A 74 -26.26 25.94 -22.94
C ARG A 74 -26.00 26.39 -21.50
N ILE A 75 -26.45 25.58 -20.55
CA ILE A 75 -26.20 25.81 -19.13
C ILE A 75 -24.70 25.65 -18.86
N THR A 76 -24.09 26.65 -18.23
CA THR A 76 -22.69 26.60 -17.80
C THR A 76 -22.62 26.37 -16.30
N CYS A 77 -21.89 25.33 -15.88
CA CYS A 77 -21.62 25.01 -14.49
C CYS A 77 -20.14 25.26 -14.20
N ASP A 78 -19.87 26.26 -13.37
CA ASP A 78 -18.51 26.54 -12.90
C ASP A 78 -18.07 25.47 -11.89
N MET A 79 -16.93 24.84 -12.16
CA MET A 79 -16.32 23.79 -11.36
C MET A 79 -15.20 24.39 -10.50
N SER A 80 -15.01 23.85 -9.29
CA SER A 80 -13.82 24.18 -8.49
C SER A 80 -12.58 23.41 -8.97
N GLU A 81 -12.79 22.30 -9.65
CA GLU A 81 -11.77 21.42 -10.21
C GLU A 81 -11.04 22.09 -11.38
N ASP A 82 -9.73 21.85 -11.49
CA ASP A 82 -8.95 22.24 -12.66
C ASP A 82 -9.32 21.38 -13.88
N SER A 83 -8.76 21.74 -15.05
CA SER A 83 -9.05 21.04 -16.29
C SER A 83 -8.67 19.55 -16.25
N GLN A 84 -7.53 19.19 -15.64
CA GLN A 84 -7.09 17.80 -15.55
C GLN A 84 -8.02 16.95 -14.69
N THR A 85 -8.46 17.50 -13.56
CA THR A 85 -9.37 16.83 -12.62
C THR A 85 -10.79 16.73 -13.21
N THR A 86 -11.23 17.76 -13.95
CA THR A 86 -12.51 17.75 -14.67
C THR A 86 -12.50 16.73 -15.81
N GLU A 87 -11.39 16.61 -16.53
CA GLU A 87 -11.22 15.61 -17.57
C GLU A 87 -11.23 14.19 -17.01
N LEU A 88 -10.58 13.95 -15.86
CA LEU A 88 -10.62 12.67 -15.16
C LEU A 88 -12.05 12.29 -14.73
N LEU A 89 -12.81 13.25 -14.20
CA LEU A 89 -14.23 13.07 -13.87
C LEU A 89 -15.04 12.63 -15.10
N LEU A 90 -14.87 13.33 -16.21
CA LEU A 90 -15.57 13.02 -17.46
C LEU A 90 -15.15 11.65 -18.01
N ALA A 91 -13.85 11.33 -17.95
CA ALA A 91 -13.32 10.04 -18.32
C ALA A 91 -13.95 8.92 -17.50
N PHE A 92 -14.30 9.10 -16.22
CA PHE A 92 -15.04 8.10 -15.44
C PHE A 92 -16.53 8.01 -15.82
N CYS A 93 -17.17 9.12 -16.16
CA CYS A 93 -18.62 9.17 -16.45
C CYS A 93 -19.00 8.72 -17.86
N TYR A 94 -18.08 8.79 -18.82
CA TYR A 94 -18.36 8.48 -20.22
C TYR A 94 -18.07 7.01 -20.61
N PRO A 95 -18.72 6.48 -21.66
CA PRO A 95 -18.49 5.11 -22.14
C PRO A 95 -17.06 4.86 -22.60
N ARG A 96 -16.57 3.62 -22.42
CA ARG A 96 -15.21 3.22 -22.85
C ARG A 96 -14.99 3.26 -24.37
N SER A 97 -16.06 3.31 -25.16
CA SER A 97 -15.97 3.49 -26.61
C SER A 97 -15.55 4.91 -27.02
N LEU A 98 -15.65 5.88 -26.11
CA LEU A 98 -15.23 7.27 -26.33
C LEU A 98 -13.84 7.54 -25.73
N CYS A 99 -13.64 7.13 -24.48
CA CYS A 99 -12.40 7.36 -23.74
C CYS A 99 -11.98 6.10 -22.99
N GLU A 100 -10.70 5.77 -23.02
CA GLU A 100 -10.15 4.63 -22.28
C GLU A 100 -10.39 4.76 -20.77
N GLU A 101 -10.31 3.65 -20.03
CA GLU A 101 -10.36 3.72 -18.57
C GLU A 101 -9.17 4.56 -18.08
N PRO A 102 -9.40 5.62 -17.27
CA PRO A 102 -8.32 6.48 -16.83
C PRO A 102 -7.32 5.67 -16.01
N LEU A 103 -6.06 5.73 -16.41
CA LEU A 103 -4.96 5.11 -15.69
C LEU A 103 -4.69 5.92 -14.41
N LEU A 104 -4.66 5.22 -13.29
CA LEU A 104 -4.25 5.76 -11.99
C LEU A 104 -2.87 5.20 -11.67
N ASP A 105 -1.83 5.88 -12.15
CA ASP A 105 -0.45 5.37 -12.14
C ASP A 105 0.34 5.84 -10.92
N ASP A 106 0.02 7.03 -10.40
CA ASP A 106 0.66 7.59 -9.21
C ASP A 106 -0.33 7.94 -8.10
N ILE A 107 0.22 8.32 -6.95
CA ILE A 107 -0.55 8.64 -5.76
C ILE A 107 -1.43 9.90 -5.96
N THR A 108 -1.01 10.85 -6.80
CA THR A 108 -1.72 12.10 -7.06
C THR A 108 -2.96 11.85 -7.92
N ASP A 109 -2.85 10.97 -8.93
CA ASP A 109 -4.00 10.55 -9.73
C ASP A 109 -5.04 9.82 -8.88
N VAL A 110 -4.59 8.95 -7.98
CA VAL A 110 -5.49 8.28 -7.03
C VAL A 110 -6.15 9.28 -6.08
N GLU A 111 -5.41 10.27 -5.55
CA GLU A 111 -5.97 11.30 -4.69
C GLU A 111 -7.08 12.10 -5.40
N ARG A 112 -6.84 12.48 -6.66
CA ARG A 112 -7.84 13.15 -7.50
C ARG A 112 -9.07 12.27 -7.70
N ALA A 113 -8.86 11.00 -8.08
CA ALA A 113 -9.95 10.05 -8.30
C ALA A 113 -10.80 9.83 -7.05
N LEU A 114 -10.19 9.64 -5.88
CA LEU A 114 -10.90 9.47 -4.61
C LEU A 114 -11.60 10.75 -4.14
N THR A 115 -11.00 11.92 -4.39
CA THR A 115 -11.63 13.22 -4.12
C THR A 115 -12.87 13.42 -4.98
N LEU A 116 -12.78 13.10 -6.28
CA LEU A 116 -13.92 13.11 -7.20
C LEU A 116 -15.00 12.12 -6.76
N ALA A 117 -14.59 10.90 -6.39
CA ALA A 117 -15.51 9.86 -5.93
C ALA A 117 -16.33 10.32 -4.71
N LYS A 118 -15.67 10.95 -3.74
CA LYS A 118 -16.33 11.52 -2.56
C LYS A 118 -17.21 12.72 -2.89
N LYS A 119 -16.71 13.66 -3.71
CA LYS A 119 -17.42 14.92 -4.02
C LYS A 119 -18.65 14.71 -4.90
N PHE A 120 -18.53 13.85 -5.92
CA PHE A 120 -19.55 13.62 -6.93
C PHE A 120 -20.27 12.28 -6.77
N ASP A 121 -20.07 11.58 -5.65
CA ASP A 121 -20.71 10.29 -5.34
C ASP A 121 -20.51 9.23 -6.43
N LEU A 122 -19.25 9.03 -6.83
CA LEU A 122 -18.84 8.07 -7.88
C LEU A 122 -18.30 6.79 -7.24
N ASN A 123 -19.15 6.04 -6.52
CA ASN A 123 -18.72 4.85 -5.77
C ASN A 123 -18.01 3.79 -6.62
N PHE A 124 -18.28 3.73 -7.93
CA PHE A 124 -17.60 2.80 -8.84
C PHE A 124 -16.10 3.10 -9.03
N VAL A 125 -15.64 4.33 -8.74
CA VAL A 125 -14.23 4.76 -8.82
C VAL A 125 -13.38 4.19 -7.68
N ILE A 126 -13.99 3.81 -6.56
CA ILE A 126 -13.28 3.29 -5.39
C ILE A 126 -12.50 2.01 -5.73
N ARG A 127 -13.07 1.11 -6.55
CA ARG A 127 -12.40 -0.14 -6.93
C ARG A 127 -11.15 0.06 -7.81
N PRO A 128 -11.19 0.85 -8.90
CA PRO A 128 -9.98 1.26 -9.61
C PRO A 128 -8.93 1.92 -8.72
N ALA A 129 -9.34 2.82 -7.83
CA ALA A 129 -8.44 3.49 -6.90
C ALA A 129 -7.76 2.50 -5.92
N GLU A 130 -8.51 1.57 -5.35
CA GLU A 130 -7.96 0.49 -4.51
C GLU A 130 -6.91 -0.34 -5.27
N ARG A 131 -7.18 -0.73 -6.52
CA ARG A 131 -6.23 -1.49 -7.36
C ARG A 131 -4.95 -0.69 -7.65
N ALA A 132 -5.07 0.61 -7.86
CA ALA A 132 -3.91 1.48 -8.02
C ALA A 132 -3.08 1.54 -6.73
N LEU A 133 -3.74 1.73 -5.57
CA LEU A 133 -3.08 1.75 -4.26
C LEU A 133 -2.38 0.42 -3.94
N GLU A 134 -2.96 -0.72 -4.30
CA GLU A 134 -2.30 -2.03 -4.18
C GLU A 134 -0.97 -2.10 -4.93
N ARG A 135 -0.93 -1.57 -6.17
CA ARG A 135 0.28 -1.52 -6.98
C ARG A 135 1.32 -0.58 -6.38
N ILE A 136 0.90 0.60 -5.93
CA ILE A 136 1.76 1.65 -5.37
C ILE A 136 2.32 1.25 -3.99
N ALA A 137 1.61 0.42 -3.23
CA ALA A 137 2.04 -0.01 -1.89
C ALA A 137 3.38 -0.75 -1.88
N ALA A 138 3.79 -1.34 -3.00
CA ALA A 138 5.09 -1.99 -3.15
C ALA A 138 6.27 -1.00 -3.15
N THR A 139 6.03 0.29 -3.43
CA THR A 139 7.07 1.32 -3.50
C THR A 139 6.96 2.35 -2.38
N THR A 140 5.74 2.81 -2.09
CA THR A 140 5.48 3.91 -1.16
C THR A 140 4.30 3.58 -0.23
N PRO A 141 4.43 2.54 0.61
CA PRO A 141 3.35 2.09 1.49
C PRO A 141 2.92 3.14 2.54
N ASP A 142 3.81 4.07 2.91
CA ASP A 142 3.49 5.14 3.85
C ASP A 142 2.49 6.15 3.26
N LEU A 143 2.68 6.55 2.00
CA LEU A 143 1.72 7.39 1.28
C LEU A 143 0.38 6.68 1.07
N VAL A 144 0.42 5.41 0.71
CA VAL A 144 -0.78 4.58 0.55
C VAL A 144 -1.52 4.44 1.88
N TYR A 145 -0.80 4.25 2.99
CA TYR A 145 -1.39 4.19 4.32
C TYR A 145 -2.12 5.48 4.68
N ALA A 146 -1.47 6.64 4.48
CA ALA A 146 -2.07 7.95 4.73
C ALA A 146 -3.34 8.17 3.90
N MET A 147 -3.30 7.82 2.61
CA MET A 147 -4.43 7.94 1.71
C MET A 147 -5.57 7.01 2.09
N ALA A 148 -5.28 5.72 2.29
CA ALA A 148 -6.28 4.73 2.67
C ALA A 148 -6.97 5.10 3.99
N TRP A 149 -6.26 5.71 4.92
CA TRP A 149 -6.86 6.22 6.16
C TRP A 149 -7.83 7.38 5.90
N ARG A 150 -7.42 8.37 5.10
CA ARG A 150 -8.23 9.56 4.78
C ARG A 150 -9.52 9.24 4.04
N TYR A 151 -9.51 8.19 3.22
CA TYR A 151 -10.66 7.75 2.43
C TYR A 151 -11.33 6.49 2.99
N GLU A 152 -11.01 6.11 4.23
CA GLU A 152 -11.68 5.04 4.97
C GLU A 152 -11.64 3.66 4.26
N LEU A 153 -10.50 3.34 3.64
CA LEU A 153 -10.27 2.12 2.87
C LEU A 153 -9.62 1.02 3.73
N SER A 154 -10.37 0.41 4.66
CA SER A 154 -9.85 -0.49 5.72
C SER A 154 -8.95 -1.62 5.19
N ARG A 155 -9.32 -2.21 4.04
CA ARG A 155 -8.54 -3.27 3.39
C ARG A 155 -7.17 -2.78 2.91
N ILE A 156 -7.13 -1.57 2.35
CA ILE A 156 -5.89 -0.96 1.85
C ILE A 156 -5.03 -0.46 3.01
N VAL A 157 -5.62 0.05 4.09
CA VAL A 157 -4.89 0.41 5.31
C VAL A 157 -4.10 -0.79 5.83
N ARG A 158 -4.76 -1.96 5.96
CA ARG A 158 -4.09 -3.19 6.39
C ARG A 158 -2.99 -3.62 5.43
N LEU A 159 -3.23 -3.55 4.12
CA LEU A 159 -2.25 -3.89 3.11
C LEU A 159 -1.02 -2.99 3.20
N ALA A 160 -1.22 -1.68 3.31
CA ALA A 160 -0.17 -0.69 3.44
C ALA A 160 0.61 -0.85 4.75
N ALA A 161 -0.08 -1.15 5.85
CA ALA A 161 0.57 -1.44 7.14
C ALA A 161 1.50 -2.65 7.04
N LEU A 162 1.05 -3.74 6.40
CA LEU A 162 1.87 -4.92 6.14
C LEU A 162 3.07 -4.59 5.23
N ALA A 163 2.82 -3.94 4.09
CA ALA A 163 3.86 -3.54 3.16
C ALA A 163 4.88 -2.60 3.82
N SER A 164 4.44 -1.74 4.74
CA SER A 164 5.34 -0.83 5.44
C SER A 164 6.48 -1.56 6.14
N LEU A 165 6.27 -2.80 6.61
CA LEU A 165 7.28 -3.56 7.36
C LEU A 165 8.63 -3.67 6.66
N GLU A 166 8.64 -3.66 5.33
CA GLU A 166 9.84 -3.78 4.48
C GLU A 166 10.39 -2.42 4.01
N HIS A 167 9.83 -1.32 4.50
CA HIS A 167 10.20 0.05 4.12
C HIS A 167 10.58 0.88 5.35
N PRO A 168 11.39 1.95 5.18
CA PRO A 168 11.63 2.94 6.24
C PRO A 168 10.33 3.46 6.86
N PHE A 169 10.37 3.82 8.14
CA PHE A 169 9.18 4.32 8.80
C PHE A 169 8.86 5.75 8.36
N LEU A 170 7.77 5.88 7.59
CA LEU A 170 7.18 7.15 7.15
C LEU A 170 8.17 8.16 6.50
N PRO A 171 8.95 7.77 5.47
CA PRO A 171 9.88 8.67 4.79
C PRO A 171 9.20 9.90 4.18
N HIS A 172 7.90 9.83 3.85
CA HIS A 172 7.13 10.92 3.24
C HIS A 172 6.15 11.58 4.21
N ALA A 173 6.34 11.47 5.52
CA ALA A 173 5.44 12.01 6.55
C ALA A 173 5.15 13.52 6.41
N THR A 174 6.06 14.28 5.80
CA THR A 174 5.93 15.74 5.62
C THR A 174 5.20 16.15 4.35
N THR A 175 4.72 15.20 3.54
CA THR A 175 3.99 15.46 2.31
C THR A 175 2.51 15.78 2.59
N SER A 176 1.84 16.43 1.63
CA SER A 176 0.41 16.74 1.73
C SER A 176 -0.48 15.51 1.87
N SER A 177 -0.02 14.32 1.46
CA SER A 177 -0.78 13.07 1.60
C SER A 177 -1.10 12.76 3.06
N PHE A 178 -0.25 13.16 4.01
CA PHE A 178 -0.45 13.01 5.45
C PHE A 178 -1.30 14.12 6.08
N ALA A 179 -1.69 15.15 5.33
CA ALA A 179 -2.53 16.21 5.86
C ALA A 179 -3.89 15.64 6.34
N GLY A 180 -4.24 15.94 7.60
CA GLY A 180 -5.48 15.45 8.22
C GLY A 180 -5.44 13.99 8.69
N VAL A 181 -4.32 13.27 8.53
CA VAL A 181 -4.16 11.94 9.14
C VAL A 181 -3.98 12.12 10.66
N PRO A 182 -4.83 11.50 11.50
CA PRO A 182 -4.72 11.65 12.94
C PRO A 182 -3.45 10.97 13.47
N ALA A 183 -2.84 11.55 14.51
CA ALA A 183 -1.68 10.96 15.18
C ALA A 183 -1.95 9.52 15.66
N GLU A 184 -3.19 9.23 16.07
CA GLU A 184 -3.67 7.89 16.42
C GLU A 184 -3.35 6.85 15.33
N ALA A 185 -3.57 7.19 14.05
CA ALA A 185 -3.27 6.29 12.94
C ALA A 185 -1.78 5.98 12.83
N LEU A 186 -0.91 6.95 13.14
CA LEU A 186 0.54 6.75 13.12
C LEU A 186 1.03 5.94 14.32
N VAL A 187 0.44 6.17 15.49
CA VAL A 187 0.69 5.38 16.70
C VAL A 187 0.26 3.93 16.50
N GLN A 188 -0.89 3.69 15.87
CA GLN A 188 -1.34 2.35 15.53
C GLN A 188 -0.39 1.65 14.54
N LEU A 189 0.06 2.35 13.50
CA LEU A 189 1.03 1.80 12.55
C LEU A 189 2.36 1.46 13.27
N TRP A 190 2.84 2.36 14.12
CA TRP A 190 4.04 2.11 14.93
C TRP A 190 3.87 0.90 15.85
N GLY A 191 2.74 0.81 16.57
CA GLY A 191 2.41 -0.32 17.45
C GLY A 191 2.28 -1.64 16.70
N TYR A 192 1.73 -1.61 15.49
CA TYR A 192 1.72 -2.78 14.60
C TYR A 192 3.14 -3.24 14.28
N ARG A 193 4.00 -2.32 13.83
CA ARG A 193 5.38 -2.64 13.43
C ARG A 193 6.26 -3.11 14.59
N MET A 194 6.15 -2.48 15.76
CA MET A 194 7.03 -2.75 16.91
C MET A 194 6.50 -3.89 17.77
N THR A 195 5.23 -3.81 18.18
CA THR A 195 4.69 -4.67 19.23
C THR A 195 4.00 -5.89 18.64
N ARG A 196 3.07 -5.69 17.69
CA ARG A 196 2.24 -6.79 17.18
C ARG A 196 3.06 -7.82 16.40
N VAL A 197 4.02 -7.36 15.60
CA VAL A 197 4.90 -8.27 14.87
C VAL A 197 5.78 -9.07 15.83
N ALA A 198 6.36 -8.42 16.85
CA ALA A 198 7.15 -9.11 17.88
C ALA A 198 6.32 -10.16 18.64
N GLU A 199 5.09 -9.80 19.04
CA GLU A 199 4.12 -10.72 19.68
C GLU A 199 3.80 -11.92 18.78
N ALA A 200 3.65 -11.71 17.47
CA ALA A 200 3.33 -12.78 16.52
C ALA A 200 4.47 -13.79 16.34
N ILE A 201 5.72 -13.33 16.33
CA ILE A 201 6.91 -14.19 16.11
C ILE A 201 7.48 -14.79 17.39
N LYS A 202 7.26 -14.17 18.55
CA LYS A 202 7.79 -14.63 19.85
C LYS A 202 7.55 -16.13 20.12
N PRO A 203 6.36 -16.71 19.84
CA PRO A 203 6.11 -18.13 20.06
C PRO A 203 6.98 -19.08 19.21
N LEU A 204 7.64 -18.59 18.15
CA LEU A 204 8.49 -19.42 17.29
C LEU A 204 9.77 -19.91 17.98
N LYS A 205 10.22 -19.18 19.01
CA LYS A 205 11.40 -19.49 19.84
C LYS A 205 11.05 -19.78 21.31
N ASP A 206 9.79 -20.09 21.61
CA ASP A 206 9.35 -20.41 22.97
C ASP A 206 9.47 -21.92 23.26
N VAL A 207 10.34 -22.28 24.20
CA VAL A 207 10.57 -23.68 24.60
C VAL A 207 9.35 -24.30 25.29
N GLY A 208 8.48 -23.47 25.89
CA GLY A 208 7.27 -23.90 26.57
C GLY A 208 6.11 -24.22 25.63
N LEU A 209 6.22 -23.90 24.34
CA LEU A 209 5.16 -24.10 23.35
C LEU A 209 5.51 -25.20 22.34
N PRO A 210 4.54 -26.03 21.92
CA PRO A 210 4.77 -26.99 20.86
C PRO A 210 5.15 -26.32 19.54
N ILE A 211 6.22 -26.79 18.91
CA ILE A 211 6.62 -26.39 17.57
C ILE A 211 5.64 -26.97 16.55
N THR A 212 4.99 -26.08 15.79
CA THR A 212 3.95 -26.45 14.81
C THR A 212 4.37 -26.29 13.35
N TRP A 213 5.50 -25.62 13.09
CA TRP A 213 5.93 -25.19 11.75
C TRP A 213 6.96 -26.13 11.09
N ILE A 214 7.51 -27.08 11.85
CA ILE A 214 8.37 -28.16 11.37
C ILE A 214 8.05 -29.42 12.16
N ARG A 215 8.10 -30.60 11.50
CA ARG A 215 7.92 -31.88 12.19
C ARG A 215 9.23 -32.32 12.81
N GLN A 216 9.15 -33.09 13.90
CA GLN A 216 10.38 -33.61 14.49
C GLN A 216 11.15 -34.49 13.50
N THR A 217 10.45 -35.27 12.67
CA THR A 217 11.06 -36.17 11.68
C THR A 217 11.86 -35.45 10.59
N ASP A 218 11.56 -34.17 10.35
CA ASP A 218 12.27 -33.36 9.34
C ASP A 218 13.62 -32.85 9.87
N ILE A 219 13.82 -32.91 11.19
CA ILE A 219 15.06 -32.50 11.88
C ILE A 219 16.03 -33.69 11.89
N VAL A 220 16.56 -34.04 10.72
CA VAL A 220 17.51 -35.15 10.54
C VAL A 220 18.93 -34.68 10.88
N ILE A 221 19.22 -34.59 12.18
CA ILE A 221 20.48 -34.02 12.71
C ILE A 221 21.25 -35.08 13.48
N GLY A 222 21.59 -36.16 12.77
CA GLY A 222 22.48 -37.24 13.23
C GLY A 222 22.01 -38.00 14.49
N PRO A 223 22.54 -39.21 14.72
CA PRO A 223 22.24 -39.98 15.92
C PRO A 223 22.85 -39.36 17.20
N ARG A 224 22.40 -39.84 18.36
CA ARG A 224 23.04 -39.52 19.66
C ARG A 224 24.39 -40.21 19.86
N LEU A 225 24.59 -41.32 19.15
CA LEU A 225 25.75 -42.20 19.23
C LEU A 225 26.43 -42.26 17.86
N SER A 226 27.76 -42.16 17.80
CA SER A 226 28.48 -42.48 16.56
C SER A 226 28.36 -43.98 16.24
N PRO A 227 28.66 -44.40 14.99
CA PRO A 227 28.79 -45.81 14.65
C PRO A 227 29.77 -46.58 15.55
N GLU A 228 30.73 -45.87 16.16
CA GLU A 228 31.73 -46.44 17.09
C GLU A 228 31.26 -46.43 18.56
N GLY A 229 30.03 -45.99 18.85
CA GLY A 229 29.46 -45.97 20.20
C GLY A 229 29.78 -44.71 21.02
N ASN A 230 30.41 -43.68 20.43
CA ASN A 230 30.70 -42.42 21.12
C ASN A 230 29.42 -41.60 21.35
N THR A 231 29.21 -41.07 22.55
CA THR A 231 28.07 -40.18 22.83
C THR A 231 28.36 -38.75 22.39
N CYS A 232 27.34 -38.07 21.89
CA CYS A 232 27.44 -36.65 21.55
C CYS A 232 27.63 -35.79 22.81
N SER A 233 28.63 -34.90 22.79
CA SER A 233 28.95 -33.94 23.85
C SER A 233 28.19 -32.61 23.78
N CYS A 234 27.38 -32.40 22.74
CA CYS A 234 26.64 -31.14 22.58
C CYS A 234 25.61 -30.93 23.69
N ALA A 235 25.30 -29.67 24.00
CA ALA A 235 24.13 -29.32 24.77
C ALA A 235 22.84 -29.81 24.08
N HIS A 236 21.82 -30.10 24.87
CA HIS A 236 20.53 -30.58 24.40
C HIS A 236 19.39 -29.75 25.02
N VAL A 237 18.33 -29.54 24.25
CA VAL A 237 17.09 -28.89 24.69
C VAL A 237 15.93 -29.85 24.48
N THR A 238 14.99 -29.90 25.42
CA THR A 238 13.77 -30.68 25.27
C THR A 238 12.69 -29.79 24.67
N LEU A 239 12.20 -30.14 23.49
CA LEU A 239 11.19 -29.39 22.74
C LEU A 239 10.00 -30.30 22.45
N SER A 240 8.78 -29.80 22.58
CA SER A 240 7.58 -30.49 22.13
C SER A 240 7.27 -30.09 20.68
N PHE A 241 6.77 -31.05 19.89
CA PHE A 241 6.37 -30.83 18.51
C PHE A 241 4.91 -31.23 18.35
N LYS A 242 4.22 -30.69 17.34
CA LYS A 242 2.84 -31.09 17.02
C LYS A 242 2.70 -32.60 16.80
N ASP A 243 3.71 -33.23 16.19
CA ASP A 243 3.77 -34.68 15.93
C ASP A 243 4.35 -35.50 17.09
N LYS A 244 4.99 -34.86 18.08
CA LYS A 244 5.60 -35.48 19.26
C LYS A 244 5.43 -34.61 20.52
N PRO A 245 4.24 -34.65 21.16
CA PRO A 245 3.93 -33.80 22.30
C PRO A 245 4.70 -34.17 23.58
N GLU A 246 5.16 -35.41 23.70
CA GLU A 246 5.88 -35.94 24.88
C GLU A 246 7.25 -35.27 25.15
N GLY A 247 7.73 -34.45 24.22
CA GLY A 247 9.00 -33.76 24.31
C GLY A 247 10.15 -34.62 23.78
N VAL A 248 10.88 -34.07 22.82
CA VAL A 248 12.05 -34.70 22.21
C VAL A 248 13.27 -33.90 22.55
N SER A 249 14.33 -34.59 22.95
CA SER A 249 15.60 -33.94 23.22
C SER A 249 16.34 -33.71 21.88
N ILE A 250 16.50 -32.45 21.52
CA ILE A 250 17.08 -31.93 20.27
C ILE A 250 18.46 -31.33 20.56
N LYS A 251 19.32 -31.22 19.53
CA LYS A 251 20.63 -30.59 19.64
C LYS A 251 20.49 -29.10 19.94
N GLY A 252 21.16 -28.62 20.98
CA GLY A 252 21.07 -27.22 21.42
C GLY A 252 21.54 -26.21 20.38
N TRP A 253 22.51 -26.58 19.53
CA TRP A 253 22.97 -25.71 18.45
C TRP A 253 21.93 -25.52 17.34
N TRP A 254 21.05 -26.50 17.09
CA TRP A 254 19.94 -26.33 16.15
C TRP A 254 18.89 -25.36 16.72
N TRP A 255 18.62 -25.46 18.02
CA TRP A 255 17.70 -24.52 18.66
C TRP A 255 18.29 -23.10 18.73
N ALA A 256 19.59 -22.98 19.01
CA ALA A 256 20.29 -21.69 18.94
C ALA A 256 20.20 -21.08 17.52
N PHE A 257 20.30 -21.91 16.48
CA PHE A 257 20.07 -21.48 15.09
C PHE A 257 18.64 -20.93 14.88
N VAL A 258 17.61 -21.64 15.37
CA VAL A 258 16.22 -21.15 15.30
C VAL A 258 16.05 -19.83 16.05
N CYS A 259 16.53 -19.75 17.30
CA CYS A 259 16.47 -18.53 18.11
C CYS A 259 17.12 -17.35 17.39
N GLU A 260 18.33 -17.55 16.85
CA GLU A 260 19.06 -16.49 16.15
C GLU A 260 18.33 -16.02 14.88
N LEU A 261 17.67 -16.93 14.14
CA LEU A 261 16.82 -16.53 13.01
C LEU A 261 15.59 -15.74 13.44
N VAL A 262 14.92 -16.14 14.52
CA VAL A 262 13.77 -15.40 15.07
C VAL A 262 14.21 -14.04 15.62
N ASP A 263 15.40 -13.94 16.21
CA ASP A 263 15.96 -12.70 16.73
C ASP A 263 16.24 -11.69 15.61
N GLN A 264 16.69 -12.15 14.43
CA GLN A 264 16.83 -11.26 13.25
C GLN A 264 15.50 -10.60 12.88
N LEU A 265 14.40 -11.35 12.97
CA LEU A 265 13.10 -10.78 12.69
C LEU A 265 12.77 -9.68 13.68
N ASP A 266 13.20 -9.77 14.94
CA ASP A 266 12.93 -8.79 15.99
C ASP A 266 13.78 -7.51 15.89
N THR A 267 14.85 -7.51 15.08
CA THR A 267 15.74 -6.35 14.94
C THR A 267 15.15 -5.23 14.09
N PHE A 268 15.41 -3.98 14.48
CA PHE A 268 14.97 -2.76 13.82
C PHE A 268 16.15 -2.04 13.13
N PRO A 269 15.98 -1.46 11.92
CA PRO A 269 14.84 -1.60 11.02
C PRO A 269 14.75 -3.01 10.43
N ARG A 270 13.52 -3.55 10.30
CA ARG A 270 13.28 -4.82 9.61
C ARG A 270 13.43 -4.57 8.11
N ASP A 271 14.66 -4.38 7.63
CA ASP A 271 14.94 -4.00 6.25
C ASP A 271 14.38 -5.03 5.25
N THR A 272 14.10 -6.27 5.70
CA THR A 272 13.27 -7.25 5.00
C THR A 272 12.76 -8.31 6.00
N ILE A 273 11.61 -8.95 5.74
CA ILE A 273 11.20 -10.19 6.44
C ILE A 273 12.09 -11.40 6.03
N THR A 274 13.05 -11.17 5.13
CA THR A 274 13.98 -12.19 4.66
C THR A 274 15.05 -12.48 5.70
N LEU A 275 15.11 -13.73 6.12
CA LEU A 275 16.13 -14.21 7.05
C LEU A 275 17.50 -14.27 6.37
N ASN A 276 18.52 -13.70 7.01
CA ASN A 276 19.92 -13.92 6.61
C ASN A 276 20.39 -15.27 7.15
N THR A 277 20.28 -16.30 6.30
CA THR A 277 20.57 -17.69 6.68
C THR A 277 22.06 -18.01 6.63
N ARG A 278 22.84 -17.36 5.76
CA ARG A 278 24.24 -17.75 5.48
C ARG A 278 25.13 -17.63 6.72
N GLY A 279 25.03 -16.51 7.44
CA GLY A 279 25.84 -16.27 8.64
C GLY A 279 25.50 -17.20 9.79
N VAL A 280 24.19 -17.41 10.02
CA VAL A 280 23.65 -18.27 11.08
C VAL A 280 23.97 -19.73 10.82
N LEU A 281 23.78 -20.19 9.57
CA LEU A 281 24.09 -21.55 9.15
C LEU A 281 25.57 -21.86 9.35
N ARG A 282 26.48 -20.95 8.99
CA ARG A 282 27.92 -21.14 9.22
C ARG A 282 28.25 -21.32 10.70
N ARG A 283 27.65 -20.52 11.59
CA ARG A 283 27.85 -20.65 13.05
C ARG A 283 27.32 -21.97 13.58
N ALA A 284 26.10 -22.35 13.19
CA ALA A 284 25.50 -23.62 13.58
C ALA A 284 26.36 -24.82 13.15
N MET A 285 26.85 -24.81 11.92
CA MET A 285 27.75 -25.84 11.38
C MET A 285 29.11 -25.88 12.10
N SER A 286 29.65 -24.72 12.48
CA SER A 286 30.89 -24.65 13.28
C SER A 286 30.72 -25.34 14.63
N ILE A 287 29.64 -25.02 15.35
CA ILE A 287 29.35 -25.63 16.67
C ILE A 287 29.11 -27.14 16.55
N ALA A 288 28.43 -27.57 15.48
CA ALA A 288 28.22 -28.99 15.20
C ALA A 288 29.54 -29.73 14.88
N GLY A 289 30.45 -29.07 14.14
CA GLY A 289 31.74 -29.61 13.72
C GLY A 289 32.74 -29.88 14.85
N ASP A 290 32.57 -29.21 15.99
CA ASP A 290 33.38 -29.43 17.20
C ASP A 290 33.06 -30.77 17.89
N CYS A 291 31.91 -31.38 17.58
CA CYS A 291 31.53 -32.68 18.11
C CYS A 291 31.85 -33.81 17.14
N CYS A 292 32.53 -34.86 17.61
CA CYS A 292 32.87 -36.04 16.82
C CYS A 292 31.65 -36.79 16.25
N VAL A 293 30.46 -36.64 16.87
CA VAL A 293 29.21 -37.26 16.39
C VAL A 293 28.45 -36.34 15.41
N CYS A 294 28.43 -35.03 15.66
CA CYS A 294 27.65 -34.09 14.84
C CYS A 294 28.42 -33.58 13.62
N ARG A 295 29.75 -33.68 13.59
CA ARG A 295 30.58 -33.30 12.44
C ARG A 295 30.18 -34.03 11.15
N ASP A 296 29.86 -35.32 11.27
CA ASP A 296 29.49 -36.17 10.13
C ASP A 296 27.98 -36.19 9.86
N SER A 297 27.21 -35.36 10.57
CA SER A 297 25.78 -35.24 10.33
C SER A 297 25.52 -34.47 9.03
N MET A 298 24.60 -34.97 8.20
CA MET A 298 24.06 -34.26 7.02
C MET A 298 23.10 -33.12 7.45
N ALA A 299 23.54 -32.28 8.38
CA ALA A 299 22.72 -31.26 9.02
C ALA A 299 22.38 -30.07 8.11
N VAL A 300 23.14 -29.86 7.03
CA VAL A 300 22.96 -28.70 6.14
C VAL A 300 21.57 -28.68 5.52
N ASP A 301 21.07 -29.82 5.04
CA ASP A 301 19.73 -29.90 4.43
C ASP A 301 18.63 -29.65 5.46
N ALA A 302 18.78 -30.20 6.67
CA ALA A 302 17.86 -29.96 7.78
C ALA A 302 17.84 -28.48 8.19
N LEU A 303 19.00 -27.80 8.23
CA LEU A 303 19.10 -26.38 8.54
C LEU A 303 18.48 -25.49 7.45
N ASN A 304 18.71 -25.81 6.18
CA ASN A 304 18.09 -25.09 5.07
C ASN A 304 16.56 -25.25 5.06
N LEU A 305 16.07 -26.47 5.30
CA LEU A 305 14.65 -26.75 5.44
C LEU A 305 14.06 -25.99 6.63
N THR A 306 14.74 -26.00 7.76
CA THR A 306 14.36 -25.27 8.98
C THR A 306 14.19 -23.77 8.68
N ALA A 307 15.17 -23.15 8.02
CA ALA A 307 15.10 -21.74 7.67
C ALA A 307 13.94 -21.41 6.72
N ASN A 308 13.71 -22.25 5.71
CA ASN A 308 12.63 -22.05 4.74
C ASN A 308 11.23 -22.13 5.40
N LEU A 309 11.02 -23.15 6.24
CA LEU A 309 9.76 -23.34 6.94
C LEU A 309 9.53 -22.25 8.00
N LEU A 310 10.58 -21.87 8.73
CA LEU A 310 10.50 -20.78 9.70
C LEU A 310 10.15 -19.45 9.04
N GLN A 311 10.75 -19.13 7.89
CA GLN A 311 10.41 -17.91 7.14
C GLN A 311 8.95 -17.90 6.69
N LYS A 312 8.46 -19.02 6.14
CA LYS A 312 7.06 -19.16 5.72
C LYS A 312 6.10 -19.00 6.88
N GLU A 313 6.40 -19.62 8.02
CA GLU A 313 5.58 -19.51 9.22
C GLU A 313 5.59 -18.10 9.80
N ALA A 314 6.75 -17.45 9.87
CA ALA A 314 6.86 -16.07 10.31
C ALA A 314 6.01 -15.14 9.43
N TYR A 315 6.14 -15.26 8.11
CA TYR A 315 5.33 -14.47 7.17
C TYR A 315 3.83 -14.75 7.33
N ARG A 316 3.42 -16.02 7.49
CA ARG A 316 2.03 -16.40 7.73
C ARG A 316 1.47 -15.73 8.97
N ARG A 317 2.19 -15.80 10.09
CA ARG A 317 1.79 -15.19 11.37
C ARG A 317 1.69 -13.68 11.26
N ILE A 318 2.65 -13.03 10.60
CA ILE A 318 2.64 -11.57 10.38
C ILE A 318 1.43 -11.14 9.53
N LYS A 319 1.12 -11.88 8.47
CA LYS A 319 -0.03 -11.60 7.61
C LYS A 319 -1.36 -11.77 8.34
N GLU A 320 -1.44 -12.69 9.29
CA GLU A 320 -2.61 -12.95 10.12
C GLU A 320 -2.81 -11.93 11.24
N ILE A 321 -1.83 -11.07 11.53
CA ILE A 321 -1.99 -10.00 12.52
C ILE A 321 -3.18 -9.12 12.10
N PRO A 322 -4.19 -8.97 12.96
CA PRO A 322 -5.29 -8.07 12.67
C PRO A 322 -4.81 -6.62 12.69
N TYR A 323 -5.35 -5.83 11.77
CA TYR A 323 -5.17 -4.38 11.74
C TYR A 323 -6.56 -3.77 11.67
N GLU A 324 -7.08 -3.36 12.81
CA GLU A 324 -8.43 -2.80 12.93
C GLU A 324 -8.39 -1.29 12.69
N THR A 325 -9.32 -0.82 11.86
CA THR A 325 -9.57 0.60 11.63
C THR A 325 -10.84 1.02 12.36
N PRO A 326 -10.98 2.29 12.76
CA PRO A 326 -12.18 2.79 13.43
C PRO A 326 -13.39 2.97 12.48
N PHE A 327 -13.21 2.70 11.19
CA PHE A 327 -14.19 2.81 10.10
C PHE A 327 -14.34 1.50 9.34
#